data_AF-A0A6H9LP58-F1
#
_entry.id   AF-A0A6H9LP58-F1
#
_cell.length_a   1.000
_cell.length_b   1.000
_cell.length_c   1.000
_cell.angle_alpha   90.00
_cell.angle_beta   90.00
_cell.angle_gamma   90.00
#
_symmetry.space_group_name_H-M   'P 1'
#
loop_
_entity.id
_entity.type
_entity.pdbx_description
1 polymer ?
#
loop_
_entity_poly.entity_id
_entity_poly.type
_entity_poly.pdbx_seq_one_letter_code
_entity_poly.pdbx_strand_id
1 'polypeptide(L)'
;MKRKEEYYYAEILVDKLFLESFANEKSAYHLSEDEFKGATTLDKFRSKLKWHIKRSLSKRQKEVLEYYLTGKTEREIATILGITQQVVNIYKHRAIKKLQKVLTN
;
A
#
# COMPACT_ATOMS: atom_id res chain seq x y z
N MET A 1 12.45 -42.23 -47.38
CA MET A 1 11.46 -41.13 -47.19
C MET A 1 11.17 -41.00 -45.71
N LYS A 2 11.61 -39.91 -45.05
CA LYS A 2 11.33 -39.65 -43.62
C LYS A 2 10.10 -38.76 -43.50
N ARG A 3 9.08 -39.20 -42.73
CA ARG A 3 7.86 -38.45 -42.40
C ARG A 3 8.23 -37.28 -41.47
N LYS A 4 7.76 -36.07 -41.78
CA LYS A 4 7.80 -34.92 -40.88
C LYS A 4 6.67 -35.09 -39.87
N GLU A 5 7.00 -35.10 -38.57
CA GLU A 5 6.01 -34.98 -37.50
C GLU A 5 5.67 -33.50 -37.34
N GLU A 6 4.42 -33.14 -37.67
CA GLU A 6 3.89 -31.80 -37.44
C GLU A 6 3.40 -31.74 -35.99
N TYR A 7 4.01 -30.89 -35.17
CA TYR A 7 3.65 -30.76 -33.76
C TYR A 7 2.29 -30.07 -33.60
N TYR A 8 1.43 -30.65 -32.75
CA TYR A 8 0.13 -30.13 -32.32
C TYR A 8 0.30 -28.89 -31.43
N TYR A 9 0.46 -27.72 -32.02
CA TYR A 9 0.32 -26.45 -31.30
C TYR A 9 -0.89 -25.71 -31.83
N ALA A 10 -1.79 -25.30 -30.93
CA ALA A 10 -2.87 -24.40 -31.27
C ALA A 10 -2.27 -23.00 -31.48
N GLU A 11 -2.20 -22.55 -32.72
CA GLU A 11 -1.86 -21.17 -33.02
C GLU A 11 -3.01 -20.28 -32.56
N ILE A 12 -2.77 -19.55 -31.46
CA ILE A 12 -3.72 -18.57 -30.94
C ILE A 12 -3.30 -17.22 -31.50
N LEU A 13 -4.23 -16.54 -32.18
CA LEU A 13 -4.03 -15.16 -32.60
C LEU A 13 -4.01 -14.28 -31.35
N VAL A 14 -2.83 -13.79 -31.00
CA VAL A 14 -2.63 -12.87 -29.87
C VAL A 14 -2.25 -11.49 -30.41
N ASP A 15 -2.91 -10.46 -29.89
CA ASP A 15 -2.58 -9.07 -30.22
C ASP A 15 -1.13 -8.77 -29.80
N LYS A 16 -0.37 -8.16 -30.71
CA LYS A 16 1.02 -7.77 -30.47
C LYS A 16 1.12 -6.80 -29.28
N LEU A 17 0.18 -5.88 -29.12
CA LEU A 17 0.14 -4.96 -27.99
C LEU A 17 -0.04 -5.70 -26.65
N PHE A 18 -0.82 -6.78 -26.66
CA PHE A 18 -1.04 -7.63 -25.49
C PHE A 18 0.20 -8.48 -25.15
N LEU A 19 0.95 -8.93 -26.16
CA LEU A 19 2.23 -9.62 -25.93
C LEU A 19 3.29 -8.67 -25.35
N GLU A 20 3.32 -7.42 -25.83
CA GLU A 20 4.25 -6.40 -25.34
C GLU A 20 3.95 -5.96 -23.90
N SER A 21 2.69 -6.06 -23.41
CA SER A 21 2.39 -5.77 -22.01
C SER A 21 3.04 -6.77 -21.05
N PHE A 22 3.19 -8.05 -21.44
CA PHE A 22 3.87 -9.05 -20.60
C PHE A 22 5.37 -8.80 -20.47
N ALA A 23 6.00 -8.16 -21.47
CA ALA A 23 7.42 -7.83 -21.39
C ALA A 23 7.72 -6.80 -20.27
N ASN A 24 6.72 -5.99 -19.91
CA ASN A 24 6.81 -5.01 -18.82
C ASN A 24 6.21 -5.49 -17.49
N GLU A 25 5.45 -6.59 -17.48
CA GLU A 25 4.97 -7.20 -16.24
C GLU A 25 6.11 -7.97 -15.56
N LYS A 26 6.61 -7.42 -14.46
CA LYS A 26 7.55 -8.15 -13.59
C LYS A 26 6.84 -9.38 -13.03
N SER A 27 7.25 -10.56 -13.49
CA SER A 27 6.74 -11.81 -12.92
C SER A 27 7.07 -11.89 -11.43
N ALA A 28 6.12 -12.34 -10.60
CA ALA A 28 6.30 -12.48 -9.15
C ALA A 28 7.47 -13.41 -8.76
N TYR A 29 7.94 -14.22 -9.71
CA TYR A 29 9.04 -15.18 -9.54
C TYR A 29 10.43 -14.63 -9.90
N HIS A 30 10.52 -13.45 -10.53
CA HIS A 30 11.78 -12.81 -10.92
C HIS A 30 12.06 -11.54 -10.10
N LEU A 31 11.59 -11.48 -8.85
CA LEU A 31 12.06 -10.45 -7.92
C LEU A 31 13.53 -10.75 -7.60
N SER A 32 14.41 -9.78 -7.82
CA SER A 32 15.79 -9.90 -7.35
C SER A 32 15.80 -10.12 -5.83
N GLU A 33 16.83 -10.76 -5.28
CA GLU A 33 16.93 -10.94 -3.82
C GLU A 33 16.77 -9.61 -3.05
N ASP A 34 17.21 -8.50 -3.64
CA ASP A 34 17.09 -7.17 -3.08
C ASP A 34 15.64 -6.64 -3.10
N GLU A 35 14.88 -6.90 -4.18
CA GLU A 35 13.45 -6.57 -4.24
C GLU A 35 12.64 -7.41 -3.24
N PHE A 36 13.00 -8.67 -3.02
CA PHE A 36 12.37 -9.54 -2.03
C PHE A 36 12.69 -9.10 -0.59
N LYS A 37 13.95 -8.73 -0.30
CA LYS A 37 14.36 -8.15 0.99
C LYS A 37 13.67 -6.79 1.24
N GLY A 38 13.49 -5.98 0.20
CA GLY A 38 12.73 -4.72 0.25
C GLY A 38 11.24 -4.92 0.58
N ALA A 39 10.58 -5.88 -0.07
CA ALA A 39 9.18 -6.20 0.19
C ALA A 39 8.96 -6.68 1.65
N THR A 40 9.82 -7.59 2.12
CA THR A 40 9.72 -8.12 3.49
C THR A 40 10.01 -7.08 4.57
N THR A 41 10.93 -6.13 4.33
CA THR A 41 11.20 -5.02 5.27
C THR A 41 10.06 -4.02 5.30
N LEU A 42 9.48 -3.64 4.15
CA LEU A 42 8.31 -2.78 4.07
C LEU A 42 7.08 -3.41 4.72
N ASP A 43 6.86 -4.71 4.56
CA ASP A 43 5.73 -5.40 5.17
C ASP A 43 5.86 -5.52 6.69
N LYS A 44 7.07 -5.73 7.20
CA LYS A 44 7.36 -5.62 8.65
C LYS A 44 7.06 -4.22 9.17
N PHE A 45 7.49 -3.18 8.45
CA PHE A 45 7.23 -1.79 8.82
C PHE A 45 5.72 -1.47 8.82
N ARG A 46 5.01 -1.85 7.76
CA ARG A 46 3.54 -1.69 7.64
C ARG A 46 2.81 -2.41 8.75
N SER A 47 3.23 -3.63 9.10
CA SER A 47 2.63 -4.42 10.17
C SER A 47 2.87 -3.77 11.54
N LYS A 48 4.10 -3.30 11.82
CA LYS A 48 4.43 -2.54 13.04
C LYS A 48 3.58 -1.28 13.12
N LEU A 49 3.51 -0.49 12.05
CA LEU A 49 2.70 0.73 11.96
C LEU A 49 1.20 0.45 12.23
N LYS A 50 0.63 -0.55 11.55
CA LYS A 50 -0.78 -0.96 11.72
C LYS A 50 -1.08 -1.36 13.16
N TRP A 51 -0.18 -2.09 13.80
CA TRP A 51 -0.31 -2.47 15.21
C TRP A 51 -0.31 -1.23 16.12
N HIS A 52 0.62 -0.30 15.93
CA HIS A 52 0.70 0.92 16.74
C HIS A 52 -0.48 1.85 16.53
N ILE A 53 -0.98 2.01 15.30
CA ILE A 53 -2.21 2.78 15.03
C ILE A 53 -3.37 2.20 15.85
N LYS A 54 -3.50 0.87 15.89
CA LYS A 54 -4.55 0.20 16.67
C LYS A 54 -4.38 0.34 18.18
N ARG A 55 -3.15 0.31 18.71
CA ARG A 55 -2.91 0.19 20.17
C ARG A 55 -2.50 1.48 20.88
N SER A 56 -1.81 2.40 20.21
CA SER A 56 -1.21 3.60 20.84
C SER A 56 -2.07 4.86 20.75
N LEU A 57 -2.98 4.92 19.77
CA LEU A 57 -3.82 6.08 19.50
C LEU A 57 -5.15 5.98 20.26
N SER A 58 -5.67 7.12 20.72
CA SER A 58 -7.03 7.20 21.25
C SER A 58 -8.07 7.06 20.13
N LYS A 59 -9.34 6.80 20.49
CA LYS A 59 -10.44 6.70 19.50
C LYS A 59 -10.51 7.93 18.58
N ARG A 60 -10.52 9.14 19.16
CA ARG A 60 -10.53 10.40 18.41
C ARG A 60 -9.29 10.60 17.53
N GLN A 61 -8.12 10.17 18.00
CA GLN A 61 -6.89 10.22 17.20
C GLN A 61 -6.97 9.29 15.98
N LYS A 62 -7.56 8.10 16.13
CA LYS A 62 -7.76 7.16 15.03
C LYS A 62 -8.73 7.70 13.99
N GLU A 63 -9.89 8.20 14.43
CA GLU A 63 -10.90 8.80 13.54
C GLU A 63 -10.31 9.93 12.70
N VAL A 64 -9.58 10.87 13.32
CA VAL A 64 -8.91 11.96 12.59
C VAL A 64 -7.87 11.44 11.60
N LEU A 65 -7.06 10.46 11.99
CA LEU A 65 -6.02 9.90 11.13
C LEU A 65 -6.63 9.14 9.94
N GLU A 66 -7.74 8.43 10.13
CA GLU A 66 -8.44 7.67 9.10
C GLU A 66 -8.98 8.60 8.00
N TYR A 67 -9.67 9.68 8.38
CA TYR A 67 -10.12 10.67 7.40
C TYR A 67 -8.94 11.40 6.72
N TYR A 68 -7.87 11.68 7.46
CA TYR A 68 -6.69 12.29 6.87
C TYR A 68 -6.02 11.38 5.83
N LEU A 69 -5.91 10.08 6.11
CA LEU A 69 -5.34 9.09 5.18
C LEU A 69 -6.20 8.86 3.94
N THR A 70 -7.50 9.18 4.00
CA THR A 70 -8.40 9.19 2.83
C THR A 70 -8.38 10.51 2.04
N GLY A 71 -7.48 11.44 2.40
CA GLY A 71 -7.26 12.69 1.68
C GLY A 71 -8.16 13.84 2.11
N LYS A 72 -8.90 13.72 3.23
CA LYS A 72 -9.71 14.81 3.76
C LYS A 72 -8.84 15.90 4.38
N THR A 73 -9.21 17.15 4.13
CA THR A 73 -8.62 18.33 4.77
C THR A 73 -9.10 18.45 6.21
N GLU A 74 -8.36 19.18 7.05
CA GLU A 74 -8.72 19.34 8.47
C GLU A 74 -10.04 20.09 8.67
N ARG A 75 -10.42 20.94 7.71
CA ARG A 75 -11.72 21.61 7.70
C ARG A 75 -12.85 20.63 7.44
N GLU A 76 -12.70 19.74 6.46
CA GLU A 76 -13.71 18.69 6.19
C GLU A 76 -13.82 17.73 7.37
N ILE A 77 -12.69 17.32 7.96
CA ILE A 77 -12.67 16.44 9.14
C ILE A 77 -13.37 17.10 10.32
N ALA A 78 -13.16 18.41 10.53
CA ALA A 78 -13.84 19.18 11.55
C ALA A 78 -15.36 19.16 11.36
N THR A 79 -15.82 19.37 10.12
CA THR A 79 -17.25 19.28 9.77
C THR A 79 -17.80 17.86 9.99
N ILE A 80 -17.09 16.82 9.56
CA ILE A 80 -17.51 15.42 9.70
C ILE A 80 -17.62 15.00 11.18
N LEU A 81 -16.67 15.43 12.01
CA LEU A 81 -16.60 15.02 13.42
C LEU A 81 -17.36 15.96 14.37
N GLY A 82 -17.88 17.08 13.88
CA GLY A 82 -18.57 18.09 14.68
C GLY A 82 -17.66 18.80 15.68
N ILE A 83 -16.39 19.03 15.33
CA ILE A 83 -15.38 19.68 16.18
C ILE A 83 -14.70 20.83 15.43
N THR A 84 -13.92 21.66 16.12
CA THR A 84 -13.20 22.75 15.46
C THR A 84 -11.96 22.25 14.71
N GLN A 85 -11.55 22.97 13.67
CA GLN A 85 -10.31 22.68 12.92
C GLN A 85 -9.08 22.65 13.84
N GLN A 86 -9.04 23.49 14.87
CA GLN A 86 -7.96 23.51 15.86
C GLN A 86 -7.87 22.19 16.62
N VAL A 87 -9.01 21.62 17.03
CA VAL A 87 -9.04 20.33 17.74
C VAL A 87 -8.60 19.19 16.82
N VAL A 88 -9.00 19.19 15.54
CA VAL A 88 -8.48 18.24 14.53
C VAL A 88 -6.97 18.32 14.43
N ASN A 89 -6.41 19.53 14.31
CA ASN A 89 -4.97 19.75 14.25
C ASN A 89 -4.25 19.20 15.48
N ILE A 90 -4.79 19.42 16.68
CA ILE A 90 -4.24 18.88 17.93
C ILE A 90 -4.24 17.34 17.90
N TYR A 91 -5.34 16.72 17.49
CA TYR A 91 -5.41 15.25 17.42
C TYR A 91 -4.45 14.68 16.37
N LYS A 92 -4.39 15.28 15.18
CA LYS A 92 -3.46 14.90 14.10
C LYS A 92 -2.00 14.98 14.59
N HIS A 93 -1.61 16.12 15.15
CA HIS A 93 -0.25 16.33 15.66
C HIS A 93 0.13 15.32 16.75
N ARG A 94 -0.75 15.12 17.74
CA ARG A 94 -0.51 14.15 18.82
C ARG A 94 -0.44 12.72 18.30
N ALA A 95 -1.24 12.35 17.30
CA ALA A 95 -1.21 11.03 16.69
C ALA A 95 0.12 10.78 15.97
N ILE A 96 0.55 11.71 15.12
CA ILE A 96 1.83 11.62 14.40
C ILE A 96 3.00 11.53 15.37
N LYS A 97 3.04 12.40 16.39
CA LYS A 97 4.11 12.39 17.40
C LYS A 97 4.22 11.05 18.14
N LYS A 98 3.08 10.43 18.48
CA LYS A 98 3.05 9.09 19.09
C LYS A 98 3.59 8.03 18.13
N LEU A 99 3.14 8.03 16.88
CA LEU A 99 3.60 7.05 15.89
C LEU A 99 5.09 7.19 15.62
N GLN A 100 5.60 8.41 15.44
CA GLN A 100 7.03 8.68 15.29
C GLN A 100 7.84 8.11 16.45
N LYS A 101 7.45 8.41 17.70
CA LYS A 101 8.16 7.91 18.89
C LYS A 101 8.29 6.38 18.89
N VAL A 102 7.29 5.67 18.38
CA VAL A 102 7.26 4.21 18.43
C VAL A 102 7.89 3.54 17.19
N LEU A 103 8.04 4.28 16.10
CA LEU A 103 8.76 3.81 14.91
C LEU A 103 10.25 4.06 15.00
N THR A 104 10.67 5.15 15.66
CA THR A 104 12.08 5.50 15.88
C THR A 104 12.70 4.71 17.04
N ASN A 105 11.88 4.23 17.99
CA ASN A 105 12.27 3.25 19.00
C ASN A 105 12.15 1.81 18.47
#